data_AF-A0A927UW77-F1
#
_entry.id   AF-A0A927UW77-F1
#
_cell.length_a   1.000
_cell.length_b   1.000
_cell.length_c   1.000
_cell.angle_alpha   90.00
_cell.angle_beta   90.00
_cell.angle_gamma   90.00
#
_symmetry.space_group_name_H-M   'P 1'
#
loop_
_entity.id
_entity.type
_entity.pdbx_description
1 polymer ?
#
loop_
_entity_poly.entity_id
_entity_poly.type
_entity_poly.pdbx_seq_one_letter_code
_entity_poly.pdbx_strand_id
1 'polypeptide(L)'
;MNAIQILAGPLIGGVIGYFTNFLAIKMLFRPLKEVRIGKFKVPFTPGIIPKGQSRLASAIGYSVTNEVLKEDVIKERLLKEDVKNKIYSSFMGVLTTTKDKDITVKEVSPLIGEAVAKEVIDGISEAVAGSFFAAMLNANTLASFIDPIANRINDMSLGHIAGKLQESEDMLKETVDNKYEELINNKLSSILSAVDFQAIIEDRINDMDVLELEKMILLIMKKELNAVVNLGALLGFIIGIVMIFV
;
A
#
# COMPACT_ATOMS: atom_id res chain seq x y z
N MET A 1 -14.89 56.37 -17.39
CA MET A 1 -14.60 54.95 -17.73
C MET A 1 -15.90 54.19 -17.62
N ASN A 2 -16.29 53.44 -18.65
CA ASN A 2 -17.53 52.65 -18.57
C ASN A 2 -17.33 51.52 -17.55
N ALA A 3 -18.37 51.15 -16.79
CA ALA A 3 -18.28 50.05 -15.80
C ALA A 3 -17.72 48.75 -16.41
N ILE A 4 -18.00 48.52 -17.70
CA ILE A 4 -17.47 47.41 -18.51
C ILE A 4 -15.94 47.45 -18.59
N GLN A 5 -15.33 48.63 -18.76
CA GLN A 5 -13.87 48.77 -18.87
C GLN A 5 -13.17 48.56 -17.52
N ILE A 6 -13.83 48.92 -16.41
CA ILE A 6 -13.31 48.70 -15.05
C ILE A 6 -13.36 47.21 -14.69
N LEU A 7 -14.44 46.50 -15.03
CA LEU A 7 -14.55 45.07 -14.73
C LEU A 7 -13.74 44.17 -15.67
N ALA A 8 -13.41 44.64 -16.88
CA ALA A 8 -12.73 43.82 -17.88
C ALA A 8 -11.35 43.31 -17.40
N GLY A 9 -10.54 44.15 -16.78
CA GLY A 9 -9.20 43.79 -16.28
C GLY A 9 -9.23 42.63 -15.26
N PRO A 10 -9.97 42.76 -14.14
CA PRO A 10 -10.14 41.70 -13.14
C PRO A 10 -10.69 40.40 -13.74
N LEU A 11 -11.70 40.48 -14.61
CA LEU A 11 -12.29 39.29 -15.22
C LEU A 11 -11.30 38.56 -16.14
N ILE A 12 -10.59 39.29 -17.01
CA ILE A 12 -9.58 38.72 -17.91
C ILE A 12 -8.45 38.11 -17.09
N GLY A 13 -7.95 38.83 -16.08
CA GLY A 13 -6.93 38.34 -15.16
C GLY A 13 -7.34 37.05 -14.46
N GLY A 14 -8.57 36.99 -13.95
CA GLY A 14 -9.11 35.78 -13.32
C GLY A 14 -9.25 34.60 -14.27
N VAL A 15 -9.70 34.82 -15.51
CA VAL A 15 -9.79 33.77 -16.54
C VAL A 15 -8.41 33.25 -16.94
N ILE A 16 -7.43 34.13 -17.14
CA ILE A 16 -6.06 33.74 -17.47
C ILE A 16 -5.45 32.96 -16.31
N GLY A 17 -5.64 33.41 -15.07
CA GLY A 17 -5.15 32.73 -13.86
C GLY A 17 -5.75 31.33 -13.71
N TYR A 18 -7.06 31.20 -13.90
CA TYR A 18 -7.75 29.90 -13.92
C TYR A 18 -7.18 28.98 -14.99
N PHE A 19 -7.12 29.45 -16.24
CA PHE A 19 -6.72 28.63 -17.38
C PHE A 19 -5.25 28.18 -17.29
N THR A 20 -4.37 29.08 -16.85
CA THR A 20 -2.93 28.79 -16.74
C THR A 20 -2.65 27.76 -15.65
N ASN A 21 -3.26 27.90 -14.47
CA ASN A 21 -3.12 26.90 -13.40
C ASN A 21 -3.77 25.56 -13.77
N PHE A 22 -4.93 25.59 -14.44
CA PHE A 22 -5.55 24.37 -14.97
C PHE A 22 -4.61 23.64 -15.94
N LEU A 23 -3.97 24.36 -16.86
CA LEU A 23 -3.02 23.78 -17.80
C LEU A 23 -1.78 23.21 -17.09
N ALA A 24 -1.24 23.93 -16.10
CA ALA A 24 -0.09 23.48 -15.33
C ALA A 24 -0.38 22.15 -14.59
N ILE A 25 -1.55 22.04 -13.96
CA ILE A 25 -1.96 20.80 -13.30
C ILE A 25 -2.14 19.68 -14.32
N LYS A 26 -2.74 19.96 -15.48
CA LYS A 26 -2.86 18.96 -16.57
C LYS A 26 -1.49 18.47 -17.07
N MET A 27 -0.49 19.35 -17.06
CA MET A 27 0.91 19.02 -17.43
C MET A 27 1.64 18.14 -16.39
N LEU A 28 1.16 18.07 -15.14
CA LEU A 28 1.71 17.12 -14.16
C LEU A 28 1.44 15.67 -14.58
N PHE A 29 0.28 15.42 -15.18
CA PHE A 29 -0.17 14.06 -15.54
C PHE A 29 0.06 13.73 -17.02
N ARG A 30 -0.09 14.70 -17.92
CA ARG A 30 0.04 14.49 -19.37
C ARG A 30 1.12 15.38 -19.99
N PRO A 31 1.79 14.94 -21.06
CA PRO A 31 1.63 13.67 -21.79
C PRO A 31 2.29 12.48 -21.09
N LEU A 32 1.75 11.27 -21.28
CA LEU A 32 2.23 10.05 -20.62
C LEU A 32 3.60 9.58 -21.14
N LYS A 33 3.91 9.88 -22.40
CA LYS A 33 5.16 9.55 -23.07
C LYS A 33 5.87 10.84 -23.48
N GLU A 34 7.18 10.74 -23.68
CA GLU A 34 7.92 11.86 -24.25
C GLU A 34 7.40 12.21 -25.65
N VAL A 35 7.29 13.51 -25.92
CA VAL A 35 6.88 14.02 -27.24
C VAL A 35 8.08 14.71 -27.86
N ARG A 36 8.38 14.33 -29.11
CA ARG A 36 9.47 14.91 -29.90
C ARG A 36 8.90 15.58 -31.15
N ILE A 37 9.39 16.77 -31.46
CA ILE A 37 9.10 17.49 -32.71
C ILE A 37 10.41 17.58 -33.49
N GLY A 38 10.54 16.76 -34.53
CA GLY A 38 11.80 16.59 -35.26
C GLY A 38 12.90 16.07 -34.33
N LYS A 39 14.00 16.84 -34.20
CA LYS A 39 15.13 16.51 -33.31
C LYS A 39 14.98 17.06 -31.88
N PHE A 40 13.96 17.88 -31.61
CA PHE A 40 13.80 18.56 -30.32
C PHE A 40 12.77 17.84 -29.43
N LYS A 41 13.12 17.61 -28.17
CA LYS A 41 12.20 17.10 -27.14
C LYS A 41 11.38 18.26 -26.57
N VAL A 42 10.07 18.10 -26.52
CA VAL A 42 9.17 19.12 -25.98
C VAL A 42 9.39 19.21 -24.45
N PRO A 43 9.60 20.42 -23.89
CA PRO A 43 9.76 20.59 -22.45
C PRO A 43 8.52 20.10 -21.70
N PHE A 44 8.70 19.62 -20.47
CA PHE A 44 7.62 19.04 -19.65
C PHE A 44 6.92 17.82 -20.26
N THR A 45 7.62 17.07 -21.14
CA THR A 45 7.16 15.76 -21.65
C THR A 45 8.19 14.66 -21.33
N PRO A 46 7.78 13.51 -20.75
CA PRO A 46 6.45 13.23 -20.20
C PRO A 46 6.13 14.14 -19.00
N GLY A 47 4.87 14.13 -18.56
CA GLY A 47 4.42 14.85 -17.37
C GLY A 47 5.24 14.47 -16.13
N ILE A 48 5.20 15.34 -15.10
CA ILE A 48 6.05 15.20 -13.90
C ILE A 48 5.76 13.89 -13.14
N ILE A 49 4.50 13.48 -13.03
CA ILE A 49 4.09 12.27 -12.31
C ILE A 49 4.56 11.00 -13.04
N PRO A 50 4.26 10.79 -14.34
CA PRO A 50 4.82 9.66 -15.09
C PRO A 50 6.35 9.59 -15.03
N LYS A 51 7.03 10.74 -15.14
CA LYS A 51 8.49 10.81 -15.08
C LYS A 51 9.06 10.44 -13.70
N GLY A 52 8.28 10.63 -12.65
CA GLY A 52 8.67 10.46 -11.26
C GLY A 52 8.30 9.10 -10.65
N GLN A 53 7.71 8.17 -11.42
CA GLN A 53 7.16 6.90 -10.92
C GLN A 53 8.15 6.11 -10.06
N SER A 54 9.38 5.86 -10.54
CA SER A 54 10.37 5.11 -9.76
C SER A 54 10.83 5.83 -8.49
N ARG A 55 10.85 7.18 -8.50
CA ARG A 55 11.16 7.95 -7.30
C ARG A 55 10.01 7.87 -6.28
N LEU A 56 8.77 7.93 -6.75
CA LEU A 56 7.59 7.69 -5.92
C LEU A 56 7.62 6.27 -5.35
N ALA A 57 7.95 5.28 -6.19
CA ALA A 57 8.07 3.89 -5.81
C ALA A 57 8.99 3.73 -4.60
N SER A 58 10.20 4.27 -4.69
CA SER A 58 11.18 4.15 -3.61
C SER A 58 10.80 4.92 -2.35
N ALA A 59 10.25 6.14 -2.48
CA ALA A 59 9.78 6.90 -1.33
C ALA A 59 8.62 6.21 -0.60
N ILE A 60 7.65 5.66 -1.34
CA ILE A 60 6.51 4.93 -0.78
C ILE A 60 6.97 3.60 -0.18
N GLY A 61 7.81 2.85 -0.89
CA GLY A 61 8.42 1.60 -0.41
C GLY A 61 9.11 1.77 0.93
N TYR A 62 9.96 2.79 1.04
CA TYR A 62 10.64 3.12 2.28
C TYR A 62 9.66 3.50 3.41
N SER A 63 8.67 4.36 3.15
CA SER A 63 7.73 4.79 4.18
C SER A 63 6.81 3.65 4.66
N VAL A 64 6.28 2.82 3.76
CA VAL A 64 5.44 1.67 4.16
C VAL A 64 6.23 0.69 5.01
N THR A 65 7.44 0.36 4.57
CA THR A 65 8.27 -0.62 5.27
C THR A 65 8.64 -0.15 6.68
N ASN A 66 8.97 1.14 6.84
CA ASN A 66 9.45 1.67 8.12
C ASN A 66 8.34 2.18 9.06
N GLU A 67 7.18 2.57 8.54
CA GLU A 67 6.09 3.14 9.35
C GLU A 67 4.94 2.16 9.58
N VAL A 68 4.63 1.32 8.59
CA VAL A 68 3.47 0.40 8.64
C VAL A 68 3.91 -1.02 8.96
N LEU A 69 4.97 -1.50 8.31
CA LEU A 69 5.46 -2.88 8.45
C LEU A 69 6.57 -3.00 9.50
N LYS A 70 6.61 -2.08 10.45
CA LYS A 70 7.57 -2.08 11.54
C LYS A 70 7.34 -3.28 12.44
N GLU A 71 8.43 -3.95 12.85
CA GLU A 71 8.37 -5.21 13.59
C GLU A 71 7.50 -5.11 14.86
N ASP A 72 7.63 -4.04 15.63
CA ASP A 72 6.84 -3.79 16.84
C ASP A 72 5.35 -3.63 16.56
N VAL A 73 4.99 -2.89 15.50
CA VAL A 73 3.59 -2.71 15.07
C VAL A 73 2.98 -4.04 14.62
N ILE A 74 3.72 -4.84 13.86
CA ILE A 74 3.28 -6.17 13.42
C ILE A 74 3.15 -7.11 14.62
N LYS A 75 4.12 -7.13 15.55
CA LYS A 75 4.02 -7.95 16.78
C LYS A 75 2.78 -7.62 17.58
N GLU A 76 2.55 -6.33 17.84
CA GLU A 76 1.38 -5.89 18.60
C GLU A 76 0.07 -6.35 17.96
N ARG A 77 -0.04 -6.25 16.62
CA ARG A 77 -1.21 -6.70 15.86
C ARG A 77 -1.38 -8.22 15.91
N LEU A 78 -0.31 -8.98 15.70
CA LEU A 78 -0.33 -10.45 15.67
C LEU A 78 -0.58 -11.06 17.05
N LEU A 79 -0.20 -10.36 18.13
CA LEU A 79 -0.41 -10.81 19.51
C LEU A 79 -1.79 -10.43 20.06
N LYS A 80 -2.68 -9.84 19.27
CA LYS A 80 -4.05 -9.58 19.74
C LYS A 80 -4.85 -10.88 19.90
N GLU A 81 -5.74 -10.88 20.88
CA GLU A 81 -6.52 -12.06 21.26
C GLU A 81 -7.45 -12.56 20.15
N ASP A 82 -7.99 -11.66 19.33
CA ASP A 82 -8.80 -12.01 18.15
C ASP A 82 -7.98 -12.78 17.11
N VAL A 83 -6.75 -12.34 16.81
CA VAL A 83 -5.83 -13.02 15.89
C VAL A 83 -5.41 -14.38 16.46
N LYS A 84 -5.02 -14.44 17.74
CA LYS A 84 -4.68 -15.70 18.41
C LYS A 84 -5.82 -16.72 18.33
N ASN A 85 -7.05 -16.31 18.60
CA ASN A 85 -8.21 -17.19 18.51
C ASN A 85 -8.51 -17.65 17.06
N LYS A 86 -8.27 -16.81 16.04
CA LYS A 86 -8.39 -17.19 14.63
C LYS A 86 -7.32 -18.19 14.21
N ILE A 87 -6.07 -17.99 14.63
CA ILE A 87 -4.97 -18.93 14.41
C ILE A 87 -5.29 -20.27 15.07
N TYR A 88 -5.75 -20.27 16.32
CA TYR A 88 -6.15 -21.48 17.04
C TYR A 88 -7.29 -22.22 16.32
N SER A 89 -8.36 -21.52 15.93
CA SER A 89 -9.48 -22.16 15.23
C SER A 89 -9.09 -22.70 13.85
N SER A 90 -8.18 -22.02 13.14
CA SER A 90 -7.61 -22.50 11.87
C SER A 90 -6.75 -23.76 12.09
N PHE A 91 -5.89 -23.74 13.10
CA PHE A 91 -5.08 -24.89 13.49
C PHE A 91 -5.96 -26.10 13.85
N MET A 92 -7.01 -25.88 14.65
CA MET A 92 -7.98 -26.93 14.98
C MET A 92 -8.78 -27.42 13.77
N GLY A 93 -9.13 -26.54 12.83
CA GLY A 93 -9.77 -26.91 11.57
C GLY A 93 -8.91 -27.84 10.71
N VAL A 94 -7.60 -27.56 10.65
CA VAL A 94 -6.64 -28.44 9.96
C VAL A 94 -6.52 -29.78 10.69
N LEU A 95 -6.39 -29.79 12.03
CA LEU A 95 -6.28 -31.02 12.81
C LEU A 95 -7.53 -31.92 12.72
N THR A 96 -8.72 -31.33 12.74
CA THR A 96 -9.99 -32.07 12.62
C THR A 96 -10.22 -32.64 11.23
N THR A 97 -9.82 -31.92 10.17
CA THR A 97 -9.85 -32.43 8.78
C THR A 97 -8.83 -33.56 8.55
N THR A 98 -7.80 -33.62 9.40
CA THR A 98 -6.66 -34.53 9.27
C THR A 98 -6.78 -35.78 10.16
N LYS A 99 -7.67 -35.79 11.17
CA LYS A 99 -7.87 -36.92 12.10
C LYS A 99 -8.24 -38.26 11.46
N ASP A 100 -8.80 -38.26 10.25
CA ASP A 100 -9.28 -39.47 9.55
C ASP A 100 -8.23 -40.14 8.65
N LYS A 101 -7.02 -39.57 8.56
CA LYS A 101 -5.93 -40.11 7.75
C LYS A 101 -4.72 -40.14 8.68
N ASP A 102 -3.98 -41.25 8.76
CA ASP A 102 -2.72 -41.33 9.51
C ASP A 102 -1.67 -40.39 8.86
N ILE A 103 -1.82 -39.08 9.07
CA ILE A 103 -1.03 -38.06 8.39
C ILE A 103 0.19 -37.75 9.24
N THR A 104 1.35 -37.83 8.59
CA THR A 104 2.65 -37.55 9.21
C THR A 104 2.85 -36.04 9.33
N VAL A 105 3.67 -35.59 10.29
CA VAL A 105 4.07 -34.16 10.45
C VAL A 105 4.45 -33.48 9.12
N LYS A 106 5.11 -34.22 8.22
CA LYS A 106 5.53 -33.73 6.90
C LYS A 106 4.38 -33.28 5.99
N GLU A 107 3.18 -33.81 6.19
CA GLU A 107 2.00 -33.52 5.38
C GLU A 107 1.13 -32.41 6.01
N VAL A 108 1.24 -32.20 7.33
CA VAL A 108 0.53 -31.13 8.06
C VAL A 108 1.30 -29.81 8.07
N SER A 109 2.64 -29.87 8.05
CA SER A 109 3.50 -28.67 8.07
C SER A 109 3.13 -27.65 6.98
N PRO A 110 2.98 -28.03 5.68
CA PRO A 110 2.62 -27.09 4.62
C PRO A 110 1.29 -26.40 4.82
N LEU A 111 0.28 -27.11 5.35
CA LEU A 111 -1.06 -26.58 5.61
C LEU A 111 -1.06 -25.53 6.72
N ILE A 112 -0.21 -25.70 7.74
CA ILE A 112 -0.04 -24.72 8.81
C ILE A 112 0.70 -23.49 8.28
N GLY A 113 1.76 -23.69 7.49
CA GLY A 113 2.50 -22.58 6.86
C GLY A 113 1.60 -21.71 6.00
N GLU A 114 0.74 -22.32 5.19
CA GLU A 114 -0.24 -21.62 4.35
C GLU A 114 -1.31 -20.90 5.19
N ALA A 115 -1.85 -21.54 6.22
CA ALA A 115 -2.86 -20.94 7.11
C ALA A 115 -2.31 -19.73 7.88
N VAL A 116 -1.10 -19.83 8.43
CA VAL A 116 -0.46 -18.73 9.16
C VAL A 116 -0.04 -17.62 8.19
N ALA A 117 0.50 -17.95 7.01
CA ALA A 117 0.82 -16.94 5.99
C ALA A 117 -0.43 -16.12 5.61
N LYS A 118 -1.56 -16.80 5.43
CA LYS A 118 -2.84 -16.14 5.13
C LYS A 118 -3.28 -15.19 6.24
N GLU A 119 -3.23 -15.60 7.50
CA GLU A 119 -3.63 -14.73 8.62
C GLU A 119 -2.69 -13.52 8.79
N VAL A 120 -1.38 -13.70 8.58
CA VAL A 120 -0.40 -12.59 8.58
C VAL A 120 -0.71 -11.60 7.47
N ILE A 121 -1.03 -12.08 6.27
CA ILE A 121 -1.41 -11.27 5.11
C ILE A 121 -2.72 -10.52 5.36
N ASP A 122 -3.71 -11.20 5.95
CA ASP A 122 -5.00 -10.60 6.30
C ASP A 122 -4.81 -9.51 7.37
N GLY A 123 -3.97 -9.76 8.38
CA GLY A 123 -3.63 -8.77 9.41
C GLY A 123 -2.91 -7.53 8.86
N ILE A 124 -1.99 -7.69 7.91
CA ILE A 124 -1.33 -6.58 7.20
C ILE A 124 -2.35 -5.80 6.36
N SER A 125 -3.23 -6.52 5.64
CA SER A 125 -4.28 -5.93 4.82
C SER A 125 -5.29 -5.14 5.65
N GLU A 126 -5.60 -5.60 6.86
CA GLU A 126 -6.45 -4.88 7.80
C GLU A 126 -5.73 -3.66 8.40
N ALA A 127 -4.43 -3.77 8.71
CA ALA A 127 -3.64 -2.67 9.26
C ALA A 127 -3.51 -1.48 8.29
N VAL A 128 -3.44 -1.75 6.99
CA VAL A 128 -3.40 -0.72 5.94
C VAL A 128 -4.79 -0.32 5.42
N ALA A 129 -5.86 -0.99 5.85
CA ALA A 129 -7.20 -0.76 5.34
C ALA A 129 -7.61 0.72 5.48
N GLY A 130 -8.15 1.29 4.40
CA GLY A 130 -8.55 2.70 4.35
C GLY A 130 -7.41 3.72 4.17
N SER A 131 -6.16 3.28 4.12
CA SER A 131 -5.01 4.13 3.77
C SER A 131 -4.73 4.12 2.26
N PHE A 132 -3.90 5.06 1.79
CA PHE A 132 -3.36 5.04 0.43
C PHE A 132 -2.66 3.72 0.09
N PHE A 133 -2.07 3.05 1.10
CA PHE A 133 -1.37 1.78 0.93
C PHE A 133 -2.30 0.59 0.66
N ALA A 134 -3.56 0.66 1.10
CA ALA A 134 -4.55 -0.36 0.73
C ALA A 134 -4.84 -0.38 -0.77
N ALA A 135 -4.79 0.77 -1.45
CA ALA A 135 -4.95 0.84 -2.90
C ALA A 135 -3.80 0.16 -3.66
N MET A 136 -2.68 -0.06 -2.97
CA MET A 136 -1.45 -0.63 -3.51
C MET A 136 -1.34 -2.15 -3.27
N LEU A 137 -1.95 -2.64 -2.20
CA LEU A 137 -2.02 -4.05 -1.82
C LEU A 137 -3.25 -4.70 -2.45
N ASN A 138 -3.15 -5.03 -3.74
CA ASN A 138 -4.16 -5.84 -4.43
C ASN A 138 -3.93 -7.35 -4.19
N ALA A 139 -4.89 -8.18 -4.60
CA ALA A 139 -4.85 -9.63 -4.44
C ALA A 139 -3.58 -10.29 -5.02
N ASN A 140 -3.02 -9.77 -6.12
CA ASN A 140 -1.80 -10.32 -6.71
C ASN A 140 -0.55 -9.96 -5.90
N THR A 141 -0.49 -8.76 -5.33
CA THR A 141 0.58 -8.37 -4.40
C THR A 141 0.54 -9.24 -3.14
N LEU A 142 -0.66 -9.45 -2.59
CA LEU A 142 -0.85 -10.30 -1.41
C LEU A 142 -0.44 -11.75 -1.68
N ALA A 143 -0.77 -12.29 -2.85
CA ALA A 143 -0.36 -13.63 -3.26
C ALA A 143 1.17 -13.79 -3.32
N SER A 144 1.91 -12.75 -3.73
CA SER A 144 3.38 -12.80 -3.78
C SER A 144 4.05 -12.94 -2.41
N PHE A 145 3.33 -12.63 -1.32
CA PHE A 145 3.82 -12.80 0.05
C PHE A 145 3.51 -14.19 0.63
N ILE A 146 2.58 -14.95 0.04
CA ILE A 146 2.18 -16.26 0.58
C ILE A 146 3.36 -17.22 0.56
N ASP A 147 3.98 -17.44 -0.59
CA ASP A 147 5.05 -18.44 -0.74
C ASP A 147 6.29 -18.13 0.12
N PRO A 148 6.82 -16.88 0.16
CA PRO A 148 7.96 -16.56 1.03
C PRO A 148 7.65 -16.79 2.52
N ILE A 149 6.46 -16.41 2.98
CA ILE A 149 6.07 -16.56 4.38
C ILE A 149 5.82 -18.04 4.71
N ALA A 150 5.07 -18.75 3.87
CA ALA A 150 4.74 -20.16 4.05
C ALA A 150 6.00 -21.03 4.07
N ASN A 151 6.95 -20.81 3.14
CA ASN A 151 8.21 -21.56 3.11
C ASN A 151 9.03 -21.33 4.38
N ARG A 152 9.08 -20.09 4.91
CA ARG A 152 9.76 -19.80 6.17
C ARG A 152 9.09 -20.45 7.37
N ILE A 153 7.77 -20.61 7.34
CA ILE A 153 7.03 -21.30 8.41
C ILE A 153 7.22 -22.81 8.33
N ASN A 154 7.25 -23.37 7.13
CA ASN A 154 7.46 -24.81 6.91
C ASN A 154 8.86 -25.27 7.30
N ASP A 155 9.87 -24.42 7.11
CA ASP A 155 11.25 -24.65 7.58
C ASP A 155 11.35 -24.66 9.12
N MET A 156 10.37 -24.09 9.83
CA MET A 156 10.28 -24.18 11.27
C MET A 156 9.66 -25.51 11.66
N SER A 157 10.42 -26.38 12.33
CA SER A 157 9.99 -27.73 12.72
C SER A 157 8.69 -27.73 13.55
N LEU A 158 7.55 -27.90 12.87
CA LEU A 158 6.23 -28.15 13.44
C LEU A 158 6.09 -29.58 14.01
N GLY A 159 7.15 -30.39 13.92
CA GLY A 159 7.19 -31.78 14.42
C GLY A 159 6.99 -31.96 15.91
N HIS A 160 7.19 -30.90 16.70
CA HIS A 160 6.93 -30.96 18.14
C HIS A 160 5.45 -30.76 18.50
N ILE A 161 4.64 -30.15 17.63
CA ILE A 161 3.23 -29.87 17.92
C ILE A 161 2.37 -31.10 17.61
N ALA A 162 2.72 -31.83 16.53
CA ALA A 162 2.01 -33.03 16.13
C ALA A 162 2.16 -34.21 17.13
N GLY A 163 3.27 -34.27 17.88
CA GLY A 163 3.49 -35.31 18.89
C GLY A 163 2.58 -35.23 20.11
N LYS A 164 1.86 -34.12 20.31
CA LYS A 164 1.04 -33.83 21.51
C LYS A 164 -0.48 -33.85 21.26
N LEU A 165 -0.91 -34.34 20.11
CA LEU A 165 -2.30 -34.41 19.65
C LEU A 165 -3.25 -35.30 20.49
N GLN A 166 -2.79 -35.87 21.60
CA GLN A 166 -3.59 -36.64 22.56
C GLN A 166 -4.00 -35.85 23.83
N GLU A 167 -3.58 -34.58 23.97
CA GLU A 167 -3.92 -33.76 25.14
C GLU A 167 -5.35 -33.17 25.07
N SER A 168 -5.89 -32.72 26.21
CA SER A 168 -7.23 -32.10 26.29
C SER A 168 -7.31 -30.80 25.47
N GLU A 169 -8.51 -30.43 25.00
CA GLU A 169 -8.70 -29.20 24.19
C GLU A 169 -8.13 -27.94 24.84
N ASP A 170 -8.26 -27.80 26.17
CA ASP A 170 -7.74 -26.64 26.91
C ASP A 170 -6.20 -26.62 26.95
N MET A 171 -5.56 -27.78 27.15
CA MET A 171 -4.09 -27.88 27.14
C MET A 171 -3.51 -27.70 25.73
N LEU A 172 -4.25 -28.15 24.71
CA LEU A 172 -3.87 -27.94 23.32
C LEU A 172 -3.94 -26.46 22.96
N LYS A 173 -4.99 -25.74 23.40
CA LYS A 173 -5.10 -24.30 23.22
C LYS A 173 -3.92 -23.57 23.86
N GLU A 174 -3.63 -23.85 25.12
CA GLU A 174 -2.50 -23.23 25.82
C GLU A 174 -1.15 -23.56 25.14
N THR A 175 -0.98 -24.78 24.64
CA THR A 175 0.22 -25.17 23.89
C THR A 175 0.35 -24.42 22.56
N VAL A 176 -0.74 -24.27 21.83
CA VAL A 176 -0.78 -23.53 20.55
C VAL A 176 -0.52 -22.05 20.78
N ASP A 177 -1.17 -21.44 21.78
CA ASP A 177 -0.98 -20.02 22.13
C ASP A 177 0.47 -19.76 22.54
N ASN A 178 1.03 -20.56 23.46
CA ASN A 178 2.41 -20.41 23.89
C ASN A 178 3.39 -20.57 22.72
N LYS A 179 3.15 -21.53 21.81
CA LYS A 179 4.04 -21.76 20.68
C LYS A 179 3.94 -20.67 19.62
N TYR A 180 2.73 -20.15 19.41
CA TYR A 180 2.47 -19.01 18.55
C TYR A 180 3.17 -17.75 19.09
N GLU A 181 3.01 -17.44 20.37
CA GLU A 181 3.68 -16.30 21.00
C GLU A 181 5.21 -16.43 20.95
N GLU A 182 5.75 -17.63 21.17
CA GLU A 182 7.20 -17.90 21.01
C GLU A 182 7.66 -17.63 19.57
N LEU A 183 6.87 -18.05 18.58
CA LEU A 183 7.16 -17.85 17.16
C LEU A 183 7.15 -16.35 16.81
N ILE A 184 6.11 -15.62 17.22
CA ILE A 184 6.03 -14.17 16.96
C ILE A 184 7.17 -13.42 17.68
N ASN A 185 7.43 -13.72 18.95
CA ASN A 185 8.44 -12.99 19.71
C ASN A 185 9.87 -13.25 19.23
N ASN A 186 10.20 -14.52 18.94
CA ASN A 186 11.58 -14.92 18.66
C ASN A 186 11.90 -15.05 17.17
N LYS A 187 10.90 -15.24 16.30
CA LYS A 187 11.12 -15.58 14.89
C LYS A 187 10.53 -14.57 13.91
N LEU A 188 9.63 -13.69 14.32
CA LEU A 188 9.08 -12.67 13.41
C LEU A 188 10.17 -11.82 12.76
N SER A 189 11.19 -11.39 13.52
CA SER A 189 12.32 -10.63 12.96
C SER A 189 13.04 -11.39 11.83
N SER A 190 13.18 -12.72 11.96
CA SER A 190 13.79 -13.57 10.92
C SER A 190 12.88 -13.77 9.70
N ILE A 191 11.56 -13.70 9.87
CA ILE A 191 10.59 -13.77 8.76
C ILE A 191 10.57 -12.44 8.03
N LEU A 192 10.51 -11.32 8.76
CA LEU A 192 10.47 -9.98 8.19
C LEU A 192 11.77 -9.63 7.44
N SER A 193 12.93 -10.07 7.95
CA SER A 193 14.21 -9.87 7.26
C SER A 193 14.41 -10.78 6.05
N ALA A 194 13.65 -11.88 5.93
CA ALA A 194 13.71 -12.75 4.77
C ALA A 194 12.88 -12.23 3.58
N VAL A 195 12.02 -11.24 3.81
CA VAL A 195 11.15 -10.64 2.80
C VAL A 195 11.58 -9.19 2.59
N ASP A 196 12.02 -8.87 1.37
CA ASP A 196 12.31 -7.49 1.00
C ASP A 196 11.02 -6.75 0.64
N PHE A 197 10.28 -6.32 1.67
CA PHE A 197 9.02 -5.60 1.49
C PHE A 197 9.19 -4.33 0.69
N GLN A 198 10.32 -3.62 0.86
CA GLN A 198 10.59 -2.41 0.12
C GLN A 198 10.69 -2.72 -1.37
N ALA A 199 11.51 -3.70 -1.77
CA ALA A 199 11.64 -4.09 -3.17
C ALA A 199 10.30 -4.55 -3.78
N ILE A 200 9.53 -5.36 -3.07
CA ILE A 200 8.23 -5.86 -3.56
C ILE A 200 7.24 -4.70 -3.80
N ILE A 201 7.22 -3.72 -2.89
CA ILE A 201 6.37 -2.52 -3.00
C ILE A 201 6.88 -1.63 -4.15
N GLU A 202 8.20 -1.42 -4.27
CA GLU A 202 8.80 -0.64 -5.35
C GLU A 202 8.49 -1.24 -6.74
N ASP A 203 8.74 -2.54 -6.92
CA ASP A 203 8.46 -3.27 -8.15
C ASP A 203 6.99 -3.19 -8.51
N ARG A 204 6.10 -3.34 -7.51
CA ARG A 204 4.66 -3.21 -7.73
C ARG A 204 4.25 -1.84 -8.25
N ILE A 205 4.82 -0.75 -7.74
CA ILE A 205 4.52 0.61 -8.25
C ILE A 205 5.05 0.77 -9.67
N ASN A 206 6.26 0.26 -9.94
CA ASN A 206 6.87 0.37 -11.26
C ASN A 206 6.11 -0.42 -12.34
N ASP A 207 5.50 -1.55 -11.96
CA ASP A 207 4.70 -2.40 -12.86
C ASP A 207 3.28 -1.87 -13.10
N MET A 208 2.81 -0.89 -12.31
CA MET A 208 1.52 -0.26 -12.55
C MET A 208 1.52 0.57 -13.83
N ASP A 209 0.41 0.52 -14.58
CA ASP A 209 0.20 1.46 -15.69
C ASP A 209 0.16 2.88 -15.14
N VAL A 210 0.83 3.79 -15.85
CA VAL A 210 0.82 5.23 -15.57
C VAL A 210 -0.59 5.78 -15.41
N LEU A 211 -1.58 5.25 -16.15
CA LEU A 211 -2.99 5.62 -16.02
C LEU A 211 -3.60 5.19 -14.68
N GLU A 212 -3.20 4.05 -14.15
CA GLU A 212 -3.66 3.54 -12.87
C GLU A 212 -3.06 4.35 -11.72
N LEU A 213 -1.75 4.64 -11.81
CA LEU A 213 -1.06 5.54 -10.89
C LEU A 213 -1.67 6.97 -10.91
N GLU A 214 -2.00 7.50 -12.10
CA GLU A 214 -2.70 8.79 -12.24
C GLU A 214 -4.04 8.77 -11.50
N LYS A 215 -4.86 7.73 -11.72
CA LYS A 215 -6.17 7.60 -11.04
C LYS A 215 -6.01 7.56 -9.53
N MET A 216 -5.08 6.76 -9.03
CA MET A 216 -4.82 6.62 -7.59
C MET A 216 -4.44 7.96 -6.97
N ILE A 217 -3.52 8.70 -7.61
CA ILE A 217 -3.09 10.02 -7.13
C ILE A 217 -4.25 11.03 -7.20
N LEU A 218 -4.99 11.06 -8.31
CA LEU A 218 -6.10 12.00 -8.48
C LEU A 218 -7.26 11.75 -7.50
N LEU A 219 -7.52 10.50 -7.10
CA LEU A 219 -8.55 10.20 -6.11
C LEU A 219 -8.34 10.96 -4.81
N ILE A 220 -7.09 11.16 -4.40
CA ILE A 220 -6.72 11.87 -3.17
C ILE A 220 -6.52 13.36 -3.43
N MET A 221 -5.82 13.72 -4.51
CA MET A 221 -5.36 15.09 -4.74
C MET A 221 -6.35 15.99 -5.47
N LYS A 222 -7.44 15.47 -6.05
CA LYS A 222 -8.37 16.26 -6.89
C LYS A 222 -8.90 17.52 -6.21
N LYS A 223 -9.22 17.43 -4.91
CA LYS A 223 -9.71 18.58 -4.14
C LYS A 223 -8.64 19.66 -4.00
N GLU A 224 -7.43 19.26 -3.63
CA GLU A 224 -6.29 20.16 -3.43
C GLU A 224 -5.85 20.83 -4.74
N LEU A 225 -5.81 20.06 -5.83
CA LEU A 225 -5.49 20.58 -7.16
C LEU A 225 -6.52 21.63 -7.60
N ASN A 226 -7.82 21.38 -7.39
CA ASN A 226 -8.86 22.35 -7.71
C ASN A 226 -8.75 23.63 -6.85
N ALA A 227 -8.33 23.52 -5.59
CA ALA A 227 -8.09 24.68 -4.75
C ALA A 227 -6.97 25.57 -5.35
N VAL A 228 -5.89 24.97 -5.86
CA VAL A 228 -4.81 25.69 -6.53
C VAL A 228 -5.29 26.40 -7.81
N VAL A 229 -6.15 25.77 -8.60
CA VAL A 229 -6.75 26.43 -9.80
C VAL A 229 -7.60 27.63 -9.38
N ASN A 230 -8.45 27.47 -8.37
CA ASN A 230 -9.32 28.54 -7.88
C ASN A 230 -8.52 29.71 -7.27
N LEU A 231 -7.42 29.41 -6.57
CA LEU A 231 -6.47 30.41 -6.09
C LEU A 231 -5.84 31.19 -7.25
N GLY A 232 -5.48 30.51 -8.35
CA GLY A 232 -4.98 31.16 -9.56
C GLY A 232 -5.99 32.15 -10.14
N ALA A 233 -7.26 31.77 -10.19
CA ALA A 233 -8.34 32.65 -10.63
C ALA A 233 -8.51 33.88 -9.71
N LEU A 234 -8.49 33.65 -8.40
CA LEU A 234 -8.62 34.73 -7.41
C LEU A 234 -7.45 35.71 -7.48
N LEU A 235 -6.22 35.21 -7.57
CA LEU A 235 -5.02 36.04 -7.68
C LEU A 235 -5.03 36.83 -8.99
N GLY A 236 -5.38 36.19 -10.11
CA GLY A 236 -5.53 36.87 -11.39
C GLY A 236 -6.57 37.99 -11.34
N PHE A 237 -7.68 37.76 -10.64
CA PHE A 237 -8.71 38.77 -10.42
C PHE A 237 -8.21 39.94 -9.57
N ILE A 238 -7.51 39.68 -8.46
CA ILE A 238 -6.93 40.71 -7.58
C ILE A 238 -5.89 41.53 -8.34
N ILE A 239 -5.00 40.89 -9.09
CA ILE A 239 -3.99 41.58 -9.91
C ILE A 239 -4.68 42.49 -10.94
N GLY A 240 -5.75 41.99 -11.59
CA GLY A 240 -6.53 42.80 -12.52
C GLY A 240 -7.23 43.99 -11.85
N ILE A 241 -7.61 43.91 -10.56
CA ILE A 241 -8.10 45.05 -9.79
C ILE A 241 -6.99 46.06 -9.54
N VAL A 242 -5.83 45.59 -9.08
CA VAL A 242 -4.68 46.46 -8.77
C VAL A 242 -4.25 47.26 -10.01
N MET A 243 -4.27 46.63 -11.17
CA MET A 243 -3.91 47.25 -12.45
C MET A 243 -4.88 48.35 -12.92
N ILE A 244 -6.03 48.52 -12.27
CA ILE A 244 -6.93 49.66 -12.52
C ILE A 244 -6.41 50.92 -11.82
N PHE A 245 -5.71 50.76 -10.70
CA PHE A 245 -5.24 51.85 -9.84
C PHE A 245 -3.78 52.25 -10.07
N VAL A 246 -3.03 51.42 -10.80
CA VAL A 246 -1.64 51.68 -11.22
C VAL A 246 -1.64 52.20 -12.65
#